data_AF-A0A6P9AE96-F1
#
_entry.id   AF-A0A6P9AE96-F1
#
_cell.length_a   1.000
_cell.length_b   1.000
_cell.length_c   1.000
_cell.angle_alpha   90.00
_cell.angle_beta   90.00
_cell.angle_gamma   90.00
#
_symmetry.space_group_name_H-M   'P 1'
#
loop_
_entity.id
_entity.type
_entity.pdbx_description
1 polymer ?
#
loop_
_entity_poly.entity_id
_entity_poly.type
_entity_poly.pdbx_seq_one_letter_code
_entity_poly.pdbx_strand_id
1 'polypeptide(L)'
;MNSSSECGLCYNRYDDTVRIPKNLSCGHVKCLECLNRTKLTQRQMNRPLKCPECAVLILVEPVDLTTNYTILQEASGVANQFHCDRCNKVADWECEKNGHSLRGLWAHRALQTESSRKAVDAWSAVLEKVVPKVLQMKDIAEEQLQETLVSQSKANQLTQRLSAFINGRAGPGADQEGAMRDAGECSLRLPPLQRGAKFMELDKGSVRFEVQDGGEIWAANLDMGSGSTVKPEVLSVAQFLMFLLCKEGYMQKQEGQNHLSRAVKDLKLTGDKAPKPKGPSPAVNVQGQQGQQGQGQQGPRGRQPAQPAPAWTITDDGVLDLSPSGVGGAPLGPQDKAAILKSTKLVTHLIAHKCNEDPDFYTNVIVKHAPYIEKLELRQVHQSHLHMLGSMRMLTDLKLLNYVGKVSVGMSAQPGCVLRSLFVKLPTNVQFDLWEAYASSLSNIVMRIEVSSLGIHTRVRAMVAKTPNLRTLVLSRYNSAEHTPEECAKQLGLISSLIHNGIKVSCSICAANTPL
;
A
#
# COMPACT_ATOMS: atom_id res chain seq x y z
N MET A 1 -25.12 1.04 -39.28
CA MET A 1 -23.95 0.95 -38.39
C MET A 1 -23.59 2.37 -38.02
N ASN A 2 -23.69 2.75 -36.73
CA ASN A 2 -23.31 4.10 -36.31
C ASN A 2 -21.80 4.27 -36.51
N SER A 3 -21.38 5.43 -37.00
CA SER A 3 -19.96 5.76 -37.08
C SER A 3 -19.37 5.78 -35.65
N SER A 4 -18.12 5.33 -35.48
CA SER A 4 -17.45 5.29 -34.16
C SER A 4 -17.34 6.67 -33.49
N SER A 5 -17.55 7.74 -34.26
CA SER A 5 -17.43 9.13 -33.87
C SER A 5 -18.74 9.80 -33.43
N GLU A 6 -19.86 9.06 -33.36
CA GLU A 6 -21.16 9.61 -32.95
C GLU A 6 -21.66 9.01 -31.64
N CYS A 7 -22.33 9.83 -30.85
CA CYS A 7 -22.95 9.37 -29.61
C CYS A 7 -24.18 8.51 -29.91
N GLY A 8 -24.20 7.25 -29.46
CA GLY A 8 -25.34 6.35 -29.65
C GLY A 8 -26.61 6.71 -28.87
N LEU A 9 -26.76 7.93 -28.35
CA LEU A 9 -28.00 8.44 -27.75
C LEU A 9 -28.54 9.65 -28.49
N CYS A 10 -27.72 10.68 -28.69
CA CYS A 10 -28.13 11.90 -29.39
C CYS A 10 -27.74 11.91 -30.88
N TYR A 11 -27.03 10.88 -31.35
CA TYR A 11 -26.53 10.71 -32.73
C TYR A 11 -25.69 11.88 -33.25
N ASN A 12 -25.21 12.76 -32.37
CA ASN A 12 -24.31 13.84 -32.71
C ASN A 12 -22.86 13.38 -32.61
N ARG A 13 -21.99 13.96 -33.44
CA ARG A 13 -20.55 13.76 -33.33
C ARG A 13 -20.01 14.22 -31.98
N TYR A 14 -18.99 13.52 -31.50
CA TYR A 14 -18.26 13.91 -30.31
C TYR A 14 -17.43 15.18 -30.55
N ASP A 15 -17.32 16.02 -29.52
CA ASP A 15 -16.53 17.25 -29.51
C ASP A 15 -15.85 17.44 -28.13
N ASP A 16 -14.91 18.37 -28.04
CA ASP A 16 -14.06 18.57 -26.86
C ASP A 16 -14.66 19.55 -25.83
N THR A 17 -15.89 20.04 -26.06
CA THR A 17 -16.52 21.05 -25.21
C THR A 17 -17.76 20.53 -24.50
N VAL A 18 -18.75 20.04 -25.25
CA VAL A 18 -20.07 19.67 -24.75
C VAL A 18 -20.31 18.18 -24.90
N ARG A 19 -19.93 17.61 -26.05
CA ARG A 19 -20.14 16.21 -26.40
C ARG A 19 -18.87 15.40 -26.19
N ILE A 20 -18.26 15.56 -25.03
CA ILE A 20 -17.05 14.84 -24.64
C ILE A 20 -17.38 13.34 -24.48
N PRO A 21 -16.73 12.43 -25.21
CA PRO A 21 -17.00 10.99 -25.11
C PRO A 21 -16.47 10.44 -23.78
N LYS A 22 -17.33 9.86 -22.95
CA LYS A 22 -16.99 9.29 -21.65
C LYS A 22 -17.07 7.77 -21.68
N ASN A 23 -16.02 7.10 -21.21
CA ASN A 23 -15.96 5.65 -21.04
C ASN A 23 -16.72 5.25 -19.77
N LEU A 24 -17.72 4.39 -19.94
CA LEU A 24 -18.44 3.75 -18.84
C LEU A 24 -17.67 2.51 -18.36
N SER A 25 -17.86 2.11 -17.10
CA SER A 25 -17.25 0.89 -16.53
C SER A 25 -17.63 -0.40 -17.29
N CYS A 26 -18.74 -0.37 -18.03
CA CYS A 26 -19.20 -1.46 -18.87
C CYS A 26 -18.63 -1.44 -20.30
N GLY A 27 -17.73 -0.50 -20.63
CA GLY A 27 -17.09 -0.37 -21.95
C GLY A 27 -17.86 0.47 -22.98
N HIS A 28 -19.13 0.82 -22.74
CA HIS A 28 -19.87 1.71 -23.63
C HIS A 28 -19.40 3.16 -23.52
N VAL A 29 -19.54 3.90 -24.62
CA VAL A 29 -19.16 5.32 -24.68
C VAL A 29 -20.38 6.19 -24.94
N LYS A 30 -20.59 7.20 -24.11
CA LYS A 30 -21.66 8.19 -24.26
C LYS A 30 -21.10 9.60 -24.06
N CYS A 31 -21.70 10.59 -24.71
CA CYS A 31 -21.25 11.97 -24.51
C CYS A 31 -21.66 12.47 -23.12
N LEU A 32 -20.85 13.36 -22.55
CA LEU A 32 -21.06 13.92 -21.22
C LEU A 32 -22.46 14.56 -21.07
N GLU A 33 -22.91 15.30 -22.07
CA GLU A 33 -24.24 15.91 -22.10
C GLU A 33 -25.37 14.86 -21.96
N CYS A 34 -25.31 13.76 -22.72
CA CYS A 34 -26.31 12.68 -22.65
C CYS A 34 -26.31 11.97 -21.30
N LEU A 35 -25.14 11.76 -20.70
CA LEU A 35 -25.04 11.18 -19.36
C LEU A 35 -25.66 12.11 -18.31
N ASN A 36 -25.41 13.42 -18.40
CA ASN A 36 -26.03 14.40 -17.51
C ASN A 36 -27.55 14.44 -17.65
N ARG A 37 -28.08 14.41 -18.88
CA ARG A 37 -29.54 14.32 -19.12
C ARG A 37 -30.13 13.04 -18.53
N THR A 38 -29.49 11.89 -18.76
CA THR A 38 -29.92 10.59 -18.20
C THR A 38 -29.96 10.62 -16.67
N LYS A 39 -28.93 11.22 -16.06
CA LYS A 39 -28.84 11.40 -14.62
C LYS A 39 -29.95 12.27 -14.05
N LEU A 40 -30.31 13.37 -14.73
CA LEU A 40 -31.44 14.21 -14.32
C LEU A 40 -32.76 13.42 -14.35
N THR A 41 -33.03 12.69 -15.43
CA THR A 41 -34.23 11.85 -15.55
C THR A 41 -34.28 10.77 -14.46
N GLN A 42 -33.15 10.10 -14.18
CA GLN A 42 -33.11 9.05 -13.17
C GLN A 42 -33.22 9.60 -11.74
N ARG A 43 -32.66 10.78 -11.46
CA ARG A 43 -32.84 11.50 -10.19
C ARG A 43 -34.32 11.85 -9.94
N GLN A 44 -35.04 12.31 -10.95
CA GLN A 44 -36.49 12.57 -10.83
C GLN A 44 -37.29 11.32 -10.46
N MET A 45 -36.81 10.14 -10.88
CA MET A 45 -37.42 8.85 -10.56
C MET A 45 -36.85 8.19 -9.30
N ASN A 46 -35.95 8.87 -8.57
CA ASN A 46 -35.20 8.30 -7.43
C ASN A 46 -34.48 6.98 -7.77
N ARG A 47 -33.85 6.92 -8.96
CA ARG A 47 -33.10 5.75 -9.46
C ARG A 47 -31.62 6.07 -9.60
N PRO A 48 -30.72 5.09 -9.34
CA PRO A 48 -29.29 5.28 -9.52
C PRO A 48 -28.92 5.38 -11.01
N LEU A 49 -27.79 6.05 -11.28
CA LEU A 49 -27.31 6.24 -12.64
C LEU A 49 -26.96 4.90 -13.30
N LYS A 50 -27.56 4.59 -14.44
CA LYS A 50 -27.33 3.33 -15.20
C LYS A 50 -26.89 3.60 -16.63
N CYS A 51 -26.04 2.72 -17.16
CA CYS A 51 -25.69 2.71 -18.58
C CYS A 51 -26.97 2.57 -19.42
N PRO A 52 -27.22 3.47 -20.39
CA PRO A 52 -28.40 3.40 -21.26
C PRO A 52 -28.46 2.15 -22.14
N GLU A 53 -27.32 1.49 -22.41
CA GLU A 53 -27.26 0.32 -23.29
C GLU A 53 -27.39 -1.00 -22.54
N CYS A 54 -26.68 -1.16 -21.42
CA CYS A 54 -26.61 -2.44 -20.71
C CYS A 54 -27.12 -2.39 -19.26
N ALA A 55 -27.66 -1.26 -18.80
CA ALA A 55 -28.20 -1.04 -17.46
C ALA A 55 -27.20 -1.23 -16.28
N VAL A 56 -25.91 -1.43 -16.54
CA VAL A 56 -24.85 -1.48 -15.52
C VAL A 56 -24.78 -0.16 -14.76
N LEU A 57 -24.62 -0.23 -13.43
CA LEU A 57 -24.55 0.94 -12.56
C LEU A 57 -23.29 1.78 -12.81
N ILE A 58 -23.48 3.09 -12.81
CA ILE A 58 -22.41 4.08 -12.93
C ILE A 58 -22.22 4.69 -11.53
N LEU A 59 -21.13 4.31 -10.87
CA LEU A 59 -20.84 4.67 -9.47
C LEU A 59 -20.14 6.03 -9.32
N VAL A 60 -19.73 6.64 -10.42
CA VAL A 60 -18.96 7.89 -10.46
C VAL A 60 -19.78 8.97 -11.17
N GLU A 61 -19.57 10.22 -10.79
CA GLU A 61 -20.18 11.37 -11.43
C GLU A 61 -19.78 11.45 -12.92
N PRO A 62 -20.71 11.79 -13.86
CA PRO A 62 -20.41 11.78 -15.30
C PRO A 62 -19.18 12.60 -15.72
N VAL A 63 -18.92 13.71 -15.01
CA VAL A 63 -17.76 14.58 -15.26
C VAL A 63 -16.44 13.88 -14.96
N ASP A 64 -16.42 13.01 -13.95
CA ASP A 64 -15.24 12.29 -13.44
C ASP A 64 -14.96 10.98 -14.20
N LEU A 65 -15.85 10.59 -15.12
CA LEU A 65 -15.60 9.46 -16.01
C LEU A 65 -14.43 9.75 -16.95
N THR A 66 -13.65 8.72 -17.26
CA THR A 66 -12.53 8.79 -18.20
C THR A 66 -12.99 9.23 -19.58
N THR A 67 -12.37 10.27 -20.15
CA THR A 67 -12.63 10.71 -21.52
C THR A 67 -12.00 9.74 -22.54
N ASN A 68 -12.76 9.35 -23.58
CA ASN A 68 -12.25 8.54 -24.68
C ASN A 68 -11.61 9.43 -25.75
N TYR A 69 -10.34 9.75 -25.56
CA TYR A 69 -9.60 10.63 -26.47
C TYR A 69 -9.43 10.05 -27.88
N THR A 70 -9.46 8.71 -28.04
CA THR A 70 -9.36 8.06 -29.36
C THR A 70 -10.57 8.40 -30.22
N ILE A 71 -11.78 8.23 -29.68
CA ILE A 71 -13.02 8.58 -30.38
C ILE A 71 -13.10 10.08 -30.65
N LEU A 72 -12.68 10.91 -29.69
CA LEU A 72 -12.66 12.36 -29.86
C LEU A 72 -11.73 12.79 -31.02
N GLN A 73 -10.61 12.10 -31.19
CA GLN A 73 -9.66 12.32 -32.28
C GLN A 73 -10.24 11.90 -33.63
N GLU A 74 -10.91 10.74 -33.70
CA GLU A 74 -11.62 10.29 -34.90
C GLU A 74 -12.76 11.25 -35.29
N ALA A 75 -13.53 11.72 -34.30
CA ALA A 75 -14.67 12.61 -34.50
C ALA A 75 -14.30 14.02 -34.98
N SER A 76 -13.14 14.50 -34.55
CA SER A 76 -12.64 15.82 -34.95
C SER A 76 -12.30 15.88 -36.45
N GLY A 77 -12.12 14.75 -37.13
CA GLY A 77 -11.73 14.72 -38.55
C GLY A 77 -10.37 15.34 -38.85
N VAL A 78 -9.67 15.87 -37.83
CA VAL A 78 -8.34 16.46 -37.93
C VAL A 78 -7.31 15.35 -37.79
N ALA A 79 -7.17 14.55 -38.85
CA ALA A 79 -5.93 13.82 -39.06
C ALA A 79 -4.80 14.87 -39.15
N ASN A 80 -3.90 14.85 -38.17
CA ASN A 80 -2.68 15.67 -38.07
C ASN A 80 -2.79 17.01 -37.33
N GLN A 81 -3.16 16.98 -36.04
CA GLN A 81 -2.68 18.05 -35.14
C GLN A 81 -1.18 17.85 -34.92
N PHE A 82 -0.37 18.82 -35.34
CA PHE A 82 1.04 18.90 -35.02
C PHE A 82 1.24 19.77 -33.77
N HIS A 83 2.33 19.56 -33.05
CA HIS A 83 2.86 20.45 -32.03
C HIS A 83 4.00 21.27 -32.66
N CYS A 84 3.97 22.58 -32.47
CA CYS A 84 5.04 23.45 -32.89
C CYS A 84 6.08 23.53 -31.77
N ASP A 85 7.25 22.91 -31.96
CA ASP A 85 8.31 22.86 -30.95
C ASP A 85 8.87 24.26 -30.61
N ARG A 86 8.75 25.22 -31.55
CA ARG A 86 9.19 26.61 -31.35
C ARG A 86 8.20 27.46 -30.55
N CYS A 87 6.90 27.30 -30.80
CA CYS A 87 5.85 28.06 -30.13
C CYS A 87 5.33 27.38 -28.85
N ASN A 88 5.71 26.12 -28.62
CA ASN A 88 5.25 25.29 -27.50
C ASN A 88 3.72 25.22 -27.39
N LYS A 89 3.04 25.10 -28.54
CA LYS A 89 1.58 24.99 -28.65
C LYS A 89 1.20 24.07 -29.81
N VAL A 90 -0.07 23.68 -29.88
CA VAL A 90 -0.62 23.01 -31.07
C VAL A 90 -0.39 23.92 -32.28
N ALA A 91 0.19 23.36 -33.33
CA ALA A 91 0.54 24.07 -34.54
C ALA A 91 -0.74 24.59 -35.20
N ASP A 92 -0.74 25.89 -35.49
CA ASP A 92 -1.70 26.54 -36.36
C ASP A 92 -1.08 26.71 -37.76
N TRP A 93 -1.90 27.20 -38.70
CA TRP A 93 -1.46 27.45 -40.07
C TRP A 93 -0.31 28.47 -40.17
N GLU A 94 -0.15 29.37 -39.20
CA GLU A 94 0.97 30.32 -39.14
C GLU A 94 2.28 29.61 -38.82
N CYS A 95 2.26 28.59 -37.97
CA CYS A 95 3.46 27.80 -37.66
C CYS A 95 4.00 27.09 -38.90
N GLU A 96 3.11 26.57 -39.75
CA GLU A 96 3.49 25.95 -41.03
C GLU A 96 4.03 26.98 -42.02
N LYS A 97 3.31 28.10 -42.19
CA LYS A 97 3.73 29.20 -43.06
C LYS A 97 5.09 29.80 -42.69
N ASN A 98 5.39 29.86 -41.40
CA ASN A 98 6.66 30.37 -40.87
C ASN A 98 7.78 29.31 -40.80
N GLY A 99 7.54 28.10 -41.34
CA GLY A 99 8.55 27.04 -41.38
C GLY A 99 8.98 26.54 -40.00
N HIS A 100 8.08 26.53 -39.02
CA HIS A 100 8.40 26.02 -37.69
C HIS A 100 8.55 24.49 -37.71
N SER A 101 9.37 23.95 -36.81
CA SER A 101 9.49 22.50 -36.62
C SER A 101 8.19 21.95 -36.03
N LEU A 102 7.45 21.21 -36.85
CA LEU A 102 6.19 20.58 -36.49
C LEU A 102 6.44 19.11 -36.15
N ARG A 103 6.02 18.69 -34.97
CA ARG A 103 6.06 17.29 -34.51
C ARG A 103 4.64 16.76 -34.43
N GLY A 104 4.38 15.49 -34.76
CA GLY A 104 3.05 14.94 -34.51
C GLY A 104 2.68 15.13 -33.03
N LEU A 105 1.49 15.67 -32.73
CA LEU A 105 1.07 15.96 -31.36
C LEU A 105 1.15 14.70 -30.47
N TRP A 106 0.94 13.53 -31.06
CA TRP A 106 1.12 12.23 -30.39
C TRP A 106 2.56 11.96 -29.99
N ALA A 107 3.54 12.22 -30.87
CA ALA A 107 4.95 12.07 -30.54
C ALA A 107 5.40 13.09 -29.49
N HIS A 108 4.85 14.31 -29.51
CA HIS A 108 5.12 15.30 -28.46
C HIS A 108 4.53 14.88 -27.11
N ARG A 109 3.26 14.45 -27.08
CA ARG A 109 2.61 13.95 -25.85
C ARG A 109 3.30 12.70 -25.31
N ALA A 110 3.70 11.77 -26.17
CA ALA A 110 4.45 10.57 -25.79
C ALA A 110 5.77 10.93 -25.10
N LEU A 111 6.49 11.94 -25.60
CA LEU A 111 7.72 12.44 -24.97
C LEU A 111 7.47 13.16 -23.64
N GLN A 112 6.40 13.94 -23.53
CA GLN A 112 6.01 14.52 -22.25
C GLN A 112 5.65 13.45 -21.23
N THR A 113 4.84 12.45 -21.61
CA THR A 113 4.47 11.34 -20.72
C THR A 113 5.70 10.53 -20.30
N GLU A 114 6.65 10.29 -21.19
CA GLU A 114 7.91 9.60 -20.86
C GLU A 114 8.79 10.44 -19.92
N SER A 115 8.87 11.75 -20.13
CA SER A 115 9.59 12.66 -19.22
C SER A 115 8.95 12.71 -17.84
N SER A 116 7.62 12.81 -17.76
CA SER A 116 6.88 12.79 -16.50
C SER A 116 7.03 11.44 -15.79
N ARG A 117 6.96 10.33 -16.52
CA ARG A 117 7.19 8.99 -15.99
C ARG A 117 8.58 8.86 -15.38
N LYS A 118 9.63 9.27 -16.11
CA LYS A 118 11.01 9.27 -15.59
C LYS A 118 11.16 10.13 -14.33
N ALA A 119 10.47 11.27 -14.25
CA ALA A 119 10.46 12.10 -13.05
C ALA A 119 9.77 11.39 -11.87
N VAL A 120 8.64 10.73 -12.09
CA VAL A 120 7.94 9.94 -11.07
C VAL A 120 8.76 8.74 -10.61
N ASP A 121 9.44 8.05 -11.53
CA ASP A 121 10.34 6.93 -11.22
C ASP A 121 11.53 7.40 -10.38
N ALA A 122 12.13 8.55 -10.72
CA ALA A 122 13.21 9.17 -9.96
C ALA A 122 12.75 9.57 -8.54
N TRP A 123 11.57 10.21 -8.42
CA TRP A 123 10.98 10.56 -7.13
C TRP A 123 10.65 9.32 -6.28
N SER A 124 10.13 8.26 -6.88
CA SER A 124 9.86 7.00 -6.19
C SER A 124 11.14 6.37 -5.65
N ALA A 125 12.22 6.36 -6.44
CA ALA A 125 13.52 5.86 -6.00
C ALA A 125 14.12 6.68 -4.83
N VAL A 126 13.87 7.99 -4.77
CA VAL A 126 14.25 8.82 -3.62
C VAL A 126 13.43 8.44 -2.39
N LEU A 127 12.11 8.32 -2.52
CA LEU A 127 11.23 7.94 -1.41
C LEU A 127 11.57 6.56 -0.84
N GLU A 128 11.91 5.59 -1.69
CA GLU A 128 12.34 4.25 -1.25
C GLU A 128 13.61 4.27 -0.39
N LYS A 129 14.50 5.26 -0.59
CA LYS A 129 15.71 5.43 0.23
C LYS A 129 15.45 6.21 1.51
N VAL A 130 14.56 7.20 1.47
CA VAL A 130 14.32 8.13 2.57
C VAL A 130 13.33 7.58 3.59
N VAL A 131 12.25 6.91 3.14
CA VAL A 131 11.18 6.43 4.03
C VAL A 131 11.69 5.47 5.12
N PRO A 132 12.54 4.46 4.84
CA PRO A 132 13.06 3.59 5.88
C PRO A 132 13.88 4.33 6.94
N LYS A 133 14.66 5.33 6.53
CA LYS A 133 15.46 6.16 7.45
C LYS A 133 14.58 7.04 8.32
N VAL A 134 13.54 7.66 7.76
CA VAL A 134 12.58 8.47 8.53
C VAL A 134 11.82 7.61 9.54
N LEU A 135 11.43 6.39 9.17
CA LEU A 135 10.81 5.44 10.09
C LEU A 135 11.77 5.01 11.21
N GLN A 136 13.03 4.70 10.88
CA GLN A 136 14.06 4.40 11.87
C GLN A 136 14.28 5.58 12.83
N MET A 137 14.34 6.82 12.32
CA MET A 137 14.48 8.02 13.14
C MET A 137 13.28 8.23 14.06
N LYS A 138 12.07 7.92 13.59
CA LYS A 138 10.85 7.95 14.39
C LYS A 138 10.92 6.93 15.53
N ASP A 139 11.36 5.71 15.26
CA ASP A 139 11.47 4.66 16.28
C ASP A 139 12.50 5.05 17.36
N ILE A 140 13.64 5.63 16.97
CA ILE A 140 14.63 6.18 17.91
C ILE A 140 14.03 7.33 18.73
N ALA A 141 13.24 8.22 18.10
CA ALA A 141 12.57 9.32 18.79
C ALA A 141 11.56 8.80 19.83
N GLU A 142 10.77 7.78 19.48
CA GLU A 142 9.81 7.15 20.38
C GLU A 142 10.52 6.47 21.57
N GLU A 143 11.66 5.80 21.33
CA GLU A 143 12.49 5.20 22.38
C GLU A 143 13.02 6.25 23.36
N GLN A 144 13.64 7.32 22.85
CA GLN A 144 14.16 8.40 23.69
C GLN A 144 13.07 9.15 24.45
N LEU A 145 11.88 9.31 23.86
CA LEU A 145 10.73 9.90 24.54
C LEU A 145 10.28 9.01 25.71
N GLN A 146 10.22 7.68 25.51
CA GLN A 146 9.88 6.74 26.58
C GLN A 146 10.91 6.76 27.71
N GLU A 147 12.21 6.78 27.40
CA GLU A 147 13.28 6.92 28.41
C GLU A 147 13.16 8.22 29.20
N THR A 148 12.81 9.32 28.52
CA THR A 148 12.60 10.63 29.14
C THR A 148 11.39 10.61 30.07
N LEU A 149 10.27 10.01 29.66
CA LEU A 149 9.07 9.87 30.49
C LEU A 149 9.33 9.02 31.74
N VAL A 150 10.09 7.92 31.60
CA VAL A 150 10.52 7.08 32.73
C VAL A 150 11.41 7.88 33.68
N SER A 151 12.36 8.64 33.14
CA SER A 151 13.25 9.50 33.92
C SER A 151 12.50 10.62 34.62
N GLN A 152 11.50 11.22 33.98
CA GLN A 152 10.63 12.24 34.57
C GLN A 152 9.76 11.66 35.69
N SER A 153 9.23 10.44 35.53
CA SER A 153 8.51 9.73 36.60
C SER A 153 9.42 9.49 37.82
N LYS A 154 10.66 9.05 37.61
CA LYS A 154 11.67 8.90 38.67
C LYS A 154 12.01 10.23 39.34
N ALA A 155 12.18 11.31 38.56
CA ALA A 155 12.44 12.65 39.09
C ALA A 155 11.25 13.18 39.91
N ASN A 156 10.02 12.92 39.49
CA ASN A 156 8.81 13.27 40.24
C ASN A 156 8.70 12.47 41.55
N GLN A 157 9.02 11.17 41.54
CA GLN A 157 9.07 10.33 42.74
C GLN A 157 10.16 10.82 43.71
N LEU A 158 11.34 11.18 43.20
CA LEU A 158 12.42 11.76 44.00
C LEU A 158 12.01 13.10 44.62
N THR A 159 11.36 13.97 43.83
CA THR A 159 10.83 15.26 44.31
C THR A 159 9.78 15.08 45.40
N GLN A 160 8.89 14.09 45.27
CA GLN A 160 7.92 13.74 46.32
C GLN A 160 8.60 13.22 47.59
N ARG A 161 9.62 12.36 47.47
CA ARG A 161 10.40 11.85 48.61
C ARG A 161 11.14 12.98 49.33
N LEU A 162 11.81 13.85 48.59
CA LEU A 162 12.50 15.03 49.13
C LEU A 162 11.51 15.99 49.81
N SER A 163 10.34 16.22 49.20
CA SER A 163 9.29 17.07 49.79
C SER A 163 8.71 16.47 51.07
N ALA A 164 8.50 15.14 51.13
CA ALA A 164 8.04 14.47 52.35
C ALA A 164 9.09 14.55 53.49
N PHE A 165 10.37 14.47 53.14
CA PHE A 165 11.48 14.65 54.07
C PHE A 165 11.57 16.08 54.62
N ILE A 166 11.56 17.09 53.74
CA ILE A 166 11.62 18.52 54.13
C ILE A 166 10.44 18.89 55.05
N ASN A 167 9.25 18.34 54.79
CA ASN A 167 8.05 18.62 55.58
C ASN A 167 7.96 17.81 56.90
N GLY A 168 9.02 17.09 57.29
CA GLY A 168 9.06 16.32 58.54
C GLY A 168 8.05 15.16 58.61
N ARG A 169 7.48 14.74 57.47
CA ARG A 169 6.52 13.63 57.39
C ARG A 169 7.18 12.27 57.11
N ALA A 170 8.49 12.26 56.96
CA ALA A 170 9.24 11.02 56.79
C ALA A 170 9.32 10.27 58.13
N GLY A 171 8.88 9.00 58.14
CA GLY A 171 8.94 8.17 59.34
C GLY A 171 10.38 7.96 59.84
N PRO A 172 10.56 7.63 61.13
CA PRO A 172 11.87 7.33 61.70
C PRO A 172 12.47 6.12 60.97
N GLY A 173 13.51 6.36 60.16
CA GLY A 173 14.12 5.36 59.28
C GLY A 173 14.22 5.75 57.80
N ALA A 174 13.76 6.94 57.40
CA ALA A 174 13.95 7.42 56.03
C ALA A 174 15.44 7.70 55.74
N ASP A 175 16.02 6.85 54.89
CA ASP A 175 17.42 6.88 54.47
C ASP A 175 17.74 8.12 53.62
N GLN A 176 18.24 9.16 54.29
CA GLN A 176 18.73 10.40 53.69
C GLN A 176 19.87 10.16 52.70
N GLU A 177 20.68 9.13 52.93
CA GLU A 177 21.83 8.76 52.11
C GLU A 177 21.37 8.10 50.79
N GLY A 178 20.31 7.29 50.86
CA GLY A 178 19.62 6.74 49.70
C GLY A 178 19.00 7.83 48.81
N ALA A 179 18.32 8.82 49.39
CA ALA A 179 17.73 9.92 48.61
C ALA A 179 18.77 10.81 47.91
N MET A 180 19.91 11.07 48.56
CA MET A 180 21.03 11.83 47.97
C MET A 180 21.74 11.05 46.86
N ARG A 181 21.84 9.72 47.00
CA ARG A 181 22.39 8.82 45.96
C ARG A 181 21.50 8.76 44.73
N ASP A 182 20.19 8.61 44.92
CA ASP A 182 19.18 8.60 43.85
C ASP A 182 19.17 9.95 43.09
N ALA A 183 19.39 11.06 43.79
CA ALA A 183 19.53 12.39 43.19
C ALA A 183 20.79 12.53 42.33
N GLY A 184 21.93 12.02 42.81
CA GLY A 184 23.17 11.98 42.03
C GLY A 184 23.05 11.13 40.76
N GLU A 185 22.39 9.97 40.85
CA GLU A 185 22.19 9.07 39.69
C GLU A 185 21.22 9.65 38.64
N CYS A 186 20.18 10.38 39.07
CA CYS A 186 19.31 11.12 38.15
C CYS A 186 20.04 12.27 37.44
N SER A 187 20.91 13.00 38.14
CA SER A 187 21.68 14.11 37.56
C SER A 187 22.68 13.66 36.48
N LEU A 188 23.17 12.43 36.55
CA LEU A 188 24.12 11.87 35.59
C LEU A 188 23.45 11.28 34.33
N ARG A 189 22.14 11.00 34.38
CA ARG A 189 21.38 10.35 33.29
C ARG A 189 20.51 11.29 32.45
N LEU A 190 20.46 12.59 32.75
CA LEU A 190 19.81 13.56 31.87
C LEU A 190 20.58 13.66 30.54
N PRO A 191 19.92 13.54 29.36
CA PRO A 191 20.63 13.45 28.08
C PRO A 191 21.49 14.69 27.78
N PRO A 192 22.63 14.53 27.07
CA PRO A 192 23.53 15.63 26.67
C PRO A 192 22.92 16.63 25.68
N LEU A 193 21.67 16.44 25.22
CA LEU A 193 20.96 17.32 24.28
C LEU A 193 20.92 18.80 24.69
N GLN A 194 21.05 19.12 25.98
CA GLN A 194 21.09 20.51 26.44
C GLN A 194 22.45 21.22 26.28
N ARG A 195 23.55 20.52 25.97
CA ARG A 195 24.90 21.10 26.06
C ARG A 195 25.43 21.80 24.79
N GLY A 196 24.68 21.85 23.68
CA GLY A 196 25.20 22.44 22.42
C GLY A 196 24.19 23.05 21.45
N ALA A 197 22.90 23.10 21.81
CA ALA A 197 21.86 23.67 20.95
C ALA A 197 21.52 25.10 21.41
N LYS A 198 21.61 26.07 20.50
CA LYS A 198 21.12 27.45 20.74
C LYS A 198 19.85 27.68 19.93
N PHE A 199 18.86 28.28 20.59
CA PHE A 199 17.58 28.63 19.99
C PHE A 199 17.47 30.14 19.91
N MET A 200 17.13 30.64 18.74
CA MET A 200 16.79 32.04 18.55
C MET A 200 15.45 32.09 17.83
N GLU A 201 14.46 32.69 18.49
CA GLU A 201 13.25 33.14 17.82
C GLU A 201 13.66 34.31 16.92
N LEU A 202 13.46 34.17 15.61
CA LEU A 202 13.82 35.22 14.67
C LEU A 202 12.69 36.25 14.58
N ASP A 203 11.47 35.79 14.30
CA ASP A 203 10.23 36.58 14.23
C ASP A 203 9.00 35.67 14.53
N LYS A 204 7.80 36.27 14.71
CA LYS A 204 6.55 35.53 14.92
C LYS A 204 6.27 34.54 13.77
N GLY A 205 6.54 33.27 14.01
CA GLY A 205 6.30 32.18 13.06
C GLY A 205 7.55 31.59 12.43
N SER A 206 8.75 32.02 12.78
CA SER A 206 10.00 31.44 12.28
C SER A 206 10.99 31.14 13.40
N VAL A 207 11.52 29.91 13.40
CA VAL A 207 12.47 29.44 14.42
C VAL A 207 13.78 29.07 13.75
N ARG A 208 14.88 29.60 14.28
CA ARG A 208 16.23 29.23 13.88
C ARG A 208 16.82 28.24 14.87
N PHE A 209 17.28 27.12 14.34
CA PHE A 209 17.95 26.06 15.08
C PHE A 209 19.43 26.09 14.77
N GLU A 210 20.27 26.22 15.80
CA GLU A 210 21.71 26.11 15.67
C GLU A 210 22.23 24.96 16.55
N VAL A 211 22.95 24.04 15.93
CA VAL A 211 23.58 22.90 16.60
C VAL A 211 25.09 23.01 16.39
N GLN A 212 25.84 23.05 17.50
CA GLN A 212 27.29 23.00 17.45
C GLN A 212 27.77 21.58 17.76
N ASP A 213 28.48 20.95 16.81
CA ASP A 213 29.11 19.64 16.99
C ASP A 213 30.54 19.68 16.45
N GLY A 214 31.50 19.23 17.24
CA GLY A 214 32.93 19.20 16.85
C GLY A 214 33.55 20.56 16.47
N GLY A 215 32.94 21.70 16.85
CA GLY A 215 33.39 23.04 16.47
C GLY A 215 32.74 23.60 15.20
N GLU A 216 31.93 22.81 14.50
CA GLU A 216 31.12 23.26 13.36
C GLU A 216 29.72 23.66 13.82
N ILE A 217 29.17 24.73 13.23
CA ILE A 217 27.81 25.21 13.52
C ILE A 217 26.92 24.90 12.32
N TRP A 218 25.84 24.19 12.58
CA TRP A 218 24.82 23.90 11.60
C TRP A 218 23.56 24.67 11.92
N ALA A 219 23.00 25.37 10.93
CA ALA A 219 21.84 26.23 11.10
C ALA A 219 20.69 25.83 10.17
N ALA A 220 19.47 25.87 10.69
CA ALA A 220 18.26 25.65 9.92
C ALA A 220 17.16 26.64 10.32
N ASN A 221 16.45 27.16 9.32
CA ASN A 221 15.28 28.01 9.54
C ASN A 221 14.03 27.21 9.22
N LEU A 222 13.10 27.15 10.18
CA LEU A 222 11.78 26.59 9.98
C LEU A 222 10.76 27.73 9.97
N ASP A 223 10.17 27.99 8.81
CA ASP A 223 9.02 28.90 8.67
C ASP A 223 7.74 28.12 8.92
N MET A 224 7.01 28.48 9.97
CA MET A 224 5.78 27.84 10.43
C MET A 224 4.52 28.61 10.02
N GLY A 225 4.67 29.67 9.23
CA GLY A 225 3.58 30.52 8.76
C GLY A 225 3.03 31.43 9.86
N SER A 226 2.71 32.68 9.50
CA SER A 226 2.16 33.66 10.43
C SER A 226 0.78 33.21 10.93
N GLY A 227 0.66 32.87 12.22
CA GLY A 227 -0.64 32.70 12.89
C GLY A 227 -0.85 31.40 13.68
N SER A 228 0.12 30.49 13.74
CA SER A 228 -0.01 29.26 14.53
C SER A 228 0.72 29.35 15.88
N THR A 229 0.00 29.23 17.00
CA THR A 229 0.62 28.90 18.29
C THR A 229 1.02 27.44 18.24
N VAL A 230 2.28 27.17 17.88
CA VAL A 230 2.79 25.82 17.78
C VAL A 230 2.92 25.24 19.19
N LYS A 231 2.29 24.08 19.41
CA LYS A 231 2.36 23.37 20.68
C LYS A 231 3.81 22.95 20.96
N PRO A 232 4.32 23.11 22.20
CA PRO A 232 5.71 22.78 22.55
C PRO A 232 6.15 21.37 22.11
N GLU A 233 5.25 20.40 22.10
CA GLU A 233 5.52 19.02 21.70
C GLU A 233 5.82 18.88 20.20
N VAL A 234 5.14 19.66 19.35
CA VAL A 234 5.40 19.69 17.90
C VAL A 234 6.76 20.33 17.62
N LEU A 235 7.11 21.34 18.42
CA LEU A 235 8.42 21.99 18.37
C LEU A 235 9.53 20.99 18.73
N SER A 236 9.36 20.21 19.80
CA SER A 236 10.34 19.19 20.22
C SER A 236 10.56 18.08 19.20
N VAL A 237 9.50 17.63 18.51
CA VAL A 237 9.61 16.61 17.45
C VAL A 237 10.29 17.18 16.20
N ALA A 238 9.93 18.41 15.79
CA ALA A 238 10.59 19.09 14.69
C ALA A 238 12.08 19.34 15.00
N GLN A 239 12.40 19.73 16.24
CA GLN A 239 13.77 19.91 16.75
C GLN A 239 14.61 18.63 16.63
N PHE A 240 14.03 17.50 17.04
CA PHE A 240 14.72 16.22 17.02
C PHE A 240 14.97 15.72 15.58
N LEU A 241 13.97 15.85 14.70
CA LEU A 241 14.11 15.51 13.29
C LEU A 241 15.17 16.37 12.59
N MET A 242 15.21 17.67 12.87
CA MET A 242 16.19 18.59 12.29
C MET A 242 17.62 18.29 12.77
N PHE A 243 17.81 17.97 14.05
CA PHE A 243 19.11 17.53 14.59
C PHE A 243 19.61 16.27 13.89
N LEU A 244 18.75 15.26 13.69
CA LEU A 244 19.11 14.01 13.04
C LEU A 244 19.42 14.17 11.55
N LEU A 245 18.63 14.97 10.83
CA LEU A 245 18.91 15.30 9.42
C LEU A 245 20.26 16.02 9.27
N CYS A 246 20.63 16.81 10.27
CA CYS A 246 21.90 17.49 10.30
C CYS A 246 23.09 16.54 10.56
N LYS A 247 22.97 15.66 11.56
CA LYS A 247 23.99 14.67 11.91
C LYS A 247 24.32 13.72 10.76
N GLU A 248 23.32 13.37 9.95
CA GLU A 248 23.46 12.47 8.80
C GLU A 248 23.89 13.19 7.51
N GLY A 249 24.21 14.49 7.57
CA GLY A 249 24.75 15.25 6.44
C GLY A 249 23.74 15.64 5.36
N TYR A 250 22.43 15.60 5.67
CA TYR A 250 21.37 15.97 4.72
C TYR A 250 21.12 17.47 4.63
N MET A 251 21.71 18.26 5.53
CA MET A 251 21.66 19.72 5.52
C MET A 251 22.97 20.27 4.95
N GLN A 252 22.89 21.34 4.14
CA GLN A 252 24.09 21.94 3.54
C GLN A 252 24.93 22.67 4.59
N LYS A 253 26.25 22.48 4.53
CA LYS A 253 27.24 23.25 5.28
C LYS A 253 27.11 24.73 4.92
N GLN A 254 27.01 25.61 5.91
CA GLN A 254 26.93 27.04 5.66
C GLN A 254 28.35 27.59 5.38
N GLU A 255 28.79 27.57 4.13
CA GLU A 255 29.85 28.47 3.65
C GLU A 255 29.15 29.65 2.96
N GLY A 256 29.33 30.85 3.52
CA GLY A 256 28.40 31.97 3.36
C GLY A 256 28.07 32.35 1.92
N GLN A 257 26.80 32.21 1.54
CA GLN A 257 25.96 33.20 0.84
C GLN A 257 24.58 32.61 0.57
N ASN A 258 23.53 33.31 0.99
CA ASN A 258 22.13 32.96 0.74
C ASN A 258 21.77 33.24 -0.72
N HIS A 259 21.28 32.25 -1.49
CA HIS A 259 20.24 32.40 -2.52
C HIS A 259 19.74 31.02 -3.01
N LEU A 260 18.48 30.69 -2.69
CA LEU A 260 17.74 29.55 -3.24
C LEU A 260 17.16 29.95 -4.60
N SER A 261 17.90 29.72 -5.69
CA SER A 261 17.37 29.72 -7.08
C SER A 261 18.43 29.22 -8.08
N ARG A 262 18.70 27.90 -8.17
CA ARG A 262 19.34 27.30 -9.37
C ARG A 262 19.43 25.77 -9.50
N ALA A 263 18.57 24.97 -8.87
CA ALA A 263 18.66 23.50 -8.98
C ALA A 263 18.07 22.86 -10.27
N VAL A 264 18.01 23.57 -11.40
CA VAL A 264 17.51 23.03 -12.69
C VAL A 264 18.50 23.18 -13.85
N LYS A 265 19.70 23.76 -13.66
CA LYS A 265 20.59 24.07 -14.81
C LYS A 265 21.83 23.19 -15.03
N ASP A 266 22.22 22.31 -14.11
CA ASP A 266 23.51 21.61 -14.24
C ASP A 266 23.42 20.07 -14.30
N LEU A 267 22.53 19.55 -15.15
CA LEU A 267 22.67 18.20 -15.72
C LEU A 267 23.24 18.32 -17.14
N LYS A 268 24.54 18.64 -17.23
CA LYS A 268 25.31 18.42 -18.46
C LYS A 268 25.63 16.93 -18.58
N LEU A 269 24.95 16.27 -19.51
CA LEU A 269 25.32 14.95 -20.02
C LEU A 269 26.68 15.06 -20.73
N THR A 270 27.70 14.41 -20.18
CA THR A 270 28.91 14.04 -20.92
C THR A 270 28.52 13.01 -21.98
N GLY A 271 28.59 13.42 -23.24
CA GLY A 271 28.28 12.57 -24.39
C GLY A 271 29.47 11.68 -24.74
N ASP A 272 29.33 10.37 -24.50
CA ASP A 272 30.17 9.35 -25.12
C ASP A 272 29.59 8.95 -26.48
N LYS A 273 30.49 8.87 -27.47
CA LYS A 273 30.23 8.65 -28.88
C LYS A 273 29.67 7.23 -29.12
N ALA A 274 28.45 7.14 -29.61
CA ALA A 274 27.91 5.91 -30.21
C ALA A 274 28.33 5.79 -31.69
N PRO A 275 28.69 4.57 -32.18
CA PRO A 275 29.10 4.38 -33.56
C PRO A 275 27.90 4.24 -34.51
N LYS A 276 28.13 4.70 -35.76
CA LYS A 276 27.17 4.77 -36.88
C LYS A 276 26.52 3.43 -37.24
N PRO A 277 25.23 3.38 -37.60
CA PRO A 277 24.62 2.21 -38.20
C PRO A 277 24.99 2.10 -39.68
N LYS A 278 25.41 0.90 -40.11
CA LYS A 278 25.53 0.52 -41.52
C LYS A 278 24.14 0.14 -42.06
N GLY A 279 23.85 0.64 -43.26
CA GLY A 279 22.63 0.37 -44.00
C GLY A 279 22.49 -1.06 -44.53
N PRO A 280 21.38 -1.36 -45.25
CA PRO A 280 20.83 -2.69 -45.40
C PRO A 280 21.18 -3.36 -46.73
N SER A 281 21.14 -4.69 -46.77
CA SER A 281 20.93 -5.55 -47.94
C SER A 281 20.88 -7.03 -47.51
N PRO A 282 20.33 -7.97 -48.32
CA PRO A 282 19.00 -7.97 -48.91
C PRO A 282 18.24 -9.28 -48.60
N ALA A 283 17.00 -9.33 -49.07
CA ALA A 283 16.05 -10.42 -48.92
C ALA A 283 16.57 -11.81 -49.36
N VAL A 284 16.27 -12.83 -48.55
CA VAL A 284 16.33 -14.23 -48.93
C VAL A 284 14.90 -14.74 -49.10
N ASN A 285 14.59 -15.07 -50.35
CA ASN A 285 13.42 -15.79 -50.80
C ASN A 285 13.48 -17.24 -50.29
N VAL A 286 12.46 -17.70 -49.57
CA VAL A 286 12.23 -19.13 -49.35
C VAL A 286 10.84 -19.46 -49.87
N GLN A 287 10.81 -19.92 -51.12
CA GLN A 287 9.74 -20.74 -51.67
C GLN A 287 9.82 -22.12 -51.03
N GLY A 288 8.79 -22.50 -50.26
CA GLY A 288 8.62 -23.82 -49.67
C GLY A 288 7.39 -24.49 -50.26
N GLN A 289 7.60 -25.66 -50.87
CA GLN A 289 6.73 -26.41 -51.74
C GLN A 289 5.40 -26.88 -51.11
N GLN A 290 4.34 -26.80 -51.91
CA GLN A 290 3.12 -27.58 -51.75
C GLN A 290 3.43 -29.05 -52.07
N GLY A 291 3.53 -29.89 -51.04
CA GLY A 291 3.54 -31.34 -51.16
C GLY A 291 2.13 -31.91 -51.02
N GLN A 292 1.59 -32.43 -52.13
CA GLN A 292 0.44 -33.32 -52.13
C GLN A 292 0.78 -34.59 -51.33
N GLN A 293 0.03 -34.88 -50.26
CA GLN A 293 0.06 -36.18 -49.60
C GLN A 293 -1.24 -36.93 -49.89
N GLY A 294 -1.03 -38.13 -50.42
CA GLY A 294 -2.04 -39.04 -50.92
C GLY A 294 -2.90 -39.66 -49.83
N GLN A 295 -4.02 -40.17 -50.32
CA GLN A 295 -5.00 -40.99 -49.62
C GLN A 295 -4.34 -42.30 -49.17
N GLY A 296 -4.08 -42.42 -47.87
CA GLY A 296 -3.58 -43.63 -47.21
C GLY A 296 -4.61 -44.22 -46.25
N GLN A 297 -5.14 -45.37 -46.65
CA GLN A 297 -5.80 -46.46 -45.92
C GLN A 297 -6.09 -46.29 -44.41
N GLN A 298 -7.37 -46.50 -44.08
CA GLN A 298 -7.92 -46.58 -42.72
C GLN A 298 -7.41 -47.85 -41.99
N GLY A 299 -6.54 -47.66 -41.00
CA GLY A 299 -6.20 -48.66 -39.99
C GLY A 299 -7.13 -48.62 -38.77
N PRO A 300 -7.13 -49.66 -37.93
CA PRO A 300 -8.11 -49.85 -36.85
C PRO A 300 -8.01 -48.75 -35.79
N ARG A 301 -9.17 -48.24 -35.36
CA ARG A 301 -9.33 -47.20 -34.32
C ARG A 301 -8.65 -47.62 -33.02
N GLY A 302 -7.41 -47.19 -32.82
CA GLY A 302 -6.76 -47.20 -31.51
C GLY A 302 -7.60 -46.39 -30.52
N ARG A 303 -7.91 -46.97 -29.36
CA ARG A 303 -8.61 -46.27 -28.26
C ARG A 303 -7.85 -44.98 -27.96
N GLN A 304 -8.51 -43.83 -28.08
CA GLN A 304 -7.96 -42.58 -27.59
C GLN A 304 -7.60 -42.76 -26.11
N PRO A 305 -6.35 -42.47 -25.69
CA PRO A 305 -5.99 -42.51 -24.29
C PRO A 305 -6.94 -41.59 -23.52
N ALA A 306 -7.50 -42.10 -22.42
CA ALA A 306 -8.42 -41.36 -21.57
C ALA A 306 -7.80 -39.98 -21.25
N GLN A 307 -8.54 -38.90 -21.52
CA GLN A 307 -8.10 -37.57 -21.13
C GLN A 307 -7.85 -37.57 -19.62
N PRO A 308 -6.70 -37.04 -19.16
CA PRO A 308 -6.41 -36.97 -17.74
C PRO A 308 -7.52 -36.18 -17.04
N ALA A 309 -7.96 -36.66 -15.89
CA ALA A 309 -8.92 -35.97 -15.06
C ALA A 309 -8.43 -34.53 -14.79
N PRO A 310 -9.34 -33.53 -14.71
CA PRO A 310 -8.94 -32.16 -14.45
C PRO A 310 -8.15 -32.08 -13.14
N ALA A 311 -7.13 -31.22 -13.12
CA ALA A 311 -6.24 -31.03 -11.96
C ALA A 311 -6.95 -30.41 -10.74
N TRP A 312 -8.24 -30.10 -10.85
CA TRP A 312 -9.07 -29.48 -9.83
C TRP A 312 -10.41 -30.21 -9.76
N THR A 313 -10.98 -30.28 -8.57
CA THR A 313 -12.35 -30.75 -8.33
C THR A 313 -12.97 -29.93 -7.21
N ILE A 314 -14.28 -29.70 -7.28
CA ILE A 314 -15.07 -29.25 -6.12
C ILE A 314 -15.65 -30.51 -5.50
N THR A 315 -15.18 -30.81 -4.29
CA THR A 315 -15.63 -31.94 -3.50
C THR A 315 -17.11 -31.80 -3.14
N ASP A 316 -17.75 -32.89 -2.72
CA ASP A 316 -19.17 -32.87 -2.40
C ASP A 316 -19.49 -32.05 -1.14
N ASP A 317 -18.50 -31.82 -0.27
CA ASP A 317 -18.57 -30.90 0.87
C ASP A 317 -18.26 -29.43 0.52
N GLY A 318 -18.08 -29.11 -0.77
CA GLY A 318 -17.91 -27.74 -1.24
C GLY A 318 -16.50 -27.17 -1.06
N VAL A 319 -15.48 -28.02 -0.97
CA VAL A 319 -14.07 -27.61 -0.94
C VAL A 319 -13.57 -27.42 -2.37
N LEU A 320 -13.08 -26.23 -2.67
CA LEU A 320 -12.35 -25.91 -3.90
C LEU A 320 -10.89 -25.64 -3.52
N ASP A 321 -10.03 -26.62 -3.81
CA ASP A 321 -8.59 -26.47 -3.65
C ASP A 321 -7.95 -26.11 -5.00
N LEU A 322 -7.41 -24.89 -5.08
CA LEU A 322 -6.68 -24.35 -6.22
C LEU A 322 -5.17 -24.42 -6.01
N SER A 323 -4.72 -25.17 -4.99
CA SER A 323 -3.30 -25.45 -4.80
C SER A 323 -2.80 -26.35 -5.91
N PRO A 324 -1.59 -26.11 -6.46
CA PRO A 324 -0.99 -27.08 -7.37
C PRO A 324 -0.84 -28.40 -6.63
N SER A 325 -1.47 -29.44 -7.15
CA SER A 325 -1.39 -30.81 -6.63
C SER A 325 0.06 -31.31 -6.71
N GLY A 326 0.83 -31.08 -5.65
CA GLY A 326 2.22 -31.52 -5.52
C GLY A 326 3.30 -30.48 -5.90
N VAL A 327 4.54 -30.78 -5.50
CA VAL A 327 5.73 -30.01 -5.86
C VAL A 327 5.94 -30.13 -7.37
N GLY A 328 5.55 -29.09 -8.11
CA GLY A 328 5.64 -29.04 -9.58
C GLY A 328 4.32 -29.23 -10.33
N GLY A 329 3.17 -29.20 -9.66
CA GLY A 329 1.87 -29.18 -10.33
C GLY A 329 1.80 -28.05 -11.37
N ALA A 330 1.40 -28.38 -12.61
CA ALA A 330 1.26 -27.41 -13.67
C ALA A 330 0.21 -26.35 -13.29
N PRO A 331 0.43 -25.07 -13.64
CA PRO A 331 -0.56 -24.03 -13.41
C PRO A 331 -1.88 -24.35 -14.13
N LEU A 332 -3.01 -23.94 -13.53
CA LEU A 332 -4.34 -24.14 -14.11
C LEU A 332 -4.41 -23.53 -15.52
N GLY A 333 -4.79 -24.36 -16.49
CA GLY A 333 -4.95 -23.92 -17.87
C GLY A 333 -6.15 -22.97 -18.03
N PRO A 334 -6.22 -22.20 -19.13
CA PRO A 334 -7.38 -21.33 -19.41
C PRO A 334 -8.72 -22.08 -19.43
N GLN A 335 -8.72 -23.35 -19.89
CA GLN A 335 -9.93 -24.18 -19.93
C GLN A 335 -10.41 -24.55 -18.52
N ASP A 336 -9.49 -24.93 -17.63
CA ASP A 336 -9.79 -25.23 -16.22
C ASP A 336 -10.35 -24.00 -15.50
N LYS A 337 -9.69 -22.85 -15.67
CA LYS A 337 -10.15 -21.57 -15.11
C LYS A 337 -11.56 -21.23 -15.57
N ALA A 338 -11.85 -21.38 -16.86
CA ALA A 338 -13.17 -21.14 -17.41
C ALA A 338 -14.21 -22.14 -16.86
N ALA A 339 -13.84 -23.41 -16.67
CA ALA A 339 -14.72 -24.41 -16.11
C ALA A 339 -15.02 -24.18 -14.62
N ILE A 340 -14.04 -23.76 -13.81
CA ILE A 340 -14.24 -23.33 -12.42
C ILE A 340 -15.21 -22.14 -12.35
N LEU A 341 -15.00 -21.12 -13.20
CA LEU A 341 -15.86 -19.95 -13.29
C LEU A 341 -17.26 -20.26 -13.83
N LYS A 342 -17.46 -21.37 -14.56
CA LYS A 342 -18.78 -21.84 -15.01
C LYS A 342 -19.45 -22.82 -14.06
N SER A 343 -18.72 -23.44 -13.13
CA SER A 343 -19.26 -24.44 -12.19
C SER A 343 -20.41 -23.86 -11.37
N THR A 344 -21.53 -24.58 -11.27
CA THR A 344 -22.68 -24.20 -10.43
C THR A 344 -22.60 -24.78 -9.02
N LYS A 345 -21.59 -25.61 -8.74
CA LYS A 345 -21.37 -26.17 -7.40
C LYS A 345 -21.07 -25.04 -6.40
N LEU A 346 -21.68 -25.13 -5.22
CA LEU A 346 -21.41 -24.21 -4.12
C LEU A 346 -20.02 -24.49 -3.54
N VAL A 347 -19.31 -23.41 -3.20
CA VAL A 347 -17.98 -23.48 -2.59
C VAL A 347 -18.07 -22.84 -1.21
N THR A 348 -17.93 -23.66 -0.18
CA THR A 348 -17.95 -23.26 1.24
C THR A 348 -16.54 -23.10 1.80
N HIS A 349 -15.56 -23.80 1.21
CA HIS A 349 -14.16 -23.73 1.59
C HIS A 349 -13.29 -23.49 0.36
N LEU A 350 -12.60 -22.36 0.31
CA LEU A 350 -11.70 -22.00 -0.78
C LEU A 350 -10.25 -21.99 -0.30
N ILE A 351 -9.39 -22.77 -0.95
CA ILE A 351 -7.95 -22.82 -0.71
C ILE A 351 -7.23 -22.36 -1.99
N ALA A 352 -6.41 -21.31 -1.91
CA ALA A 352 -5.68 -20.77 -3.05
C ALA A 352 -4.25 -20.35 -2.67
N HIS A 353 -3.25 -21.03 -3.22
CA HIS A 353 -1.85 -20.86 -2.82
C HIS A 353 -1.03 -19.85 -3.65
N LYS A 354 -1.47 -19.47 -4.84
CA LYS A 354 -0.68 -18.69 -5.80
C LYS A 354 -1.48 -17.52 -6.34
N CYS A 355 -2.08 -16.74 -5.44
CA CYS A 355 -3.03 -15.70 -5.84
C CYS A 355 -2.38 -14.56 -6.66
N ASN A 356 -1.06 -14.41 -6.57
CA ASN A 356 -0.29 -13.42 -7.33
C ASN A 356 0.00 -13.84 -8.79
N GLU A 357 -0.15 -15.11 -9.16
CA GLU A 357 0.09 -15.55 -10.55
C GLU A 357 -1.03 -15.11 -11.50
N ASP A 358 -2.27 -15.02 -11.01
CA ASP A 358 -3.43 -14.55 -11.77
C ASP A 358 -4.47 -13.91 -10.83
N PRO A 359 -4.20 -12.70 -10.32
CA PRO A 359 -5.06 -12.06 -9.32
C PRO A 359 -6.49 -11.82 -9.80
N ASP A 360 -6.69 -11.61 -11.10
CA ASP A 360 -8.01 -11.41 -11.70
C ASP A 360 -8.84 -12.70 -11.65
N PHE A 361 -8.24 -13.84 -11.99
CA PHE A 361 -8.91 -15.13 -11.86
C PHE A 361 -9.35 -15.43 -10.42
N TYR A 362 -8.44 -15.30 -9.45
CA TYR A 362 -8.77 -15.57 -8.04
C TYR A 362 -9.80 -14.57 -7.50
N THR A 363 -9.70 -13.30 -7.88
CA THR A 363 -10.72 -12.30 -7.54
C THR A 363 -12.10 -12.72 -8.08
N ASN A 364 -12.19 -13.17 -9.33
CA ASN A 364 -13.46 -13.62 -9.91
C ASN A 364 -14.02 -14.87 -9.22
N VAL A 365 -13.17 -15.84 -8.86
CA VAL A 365 -13.60 -17.01 -8.07
C VAL A 365 -14.13 -16.58 -6.70
N ILE A 366 -13.40 -15.71 -6.01
CA ILE A 366 -13.81 -15.19 -4.70
C ILE A 366 -15.13 -14.42 -4.81
N VAL A 367 -15.28 -13.49 -5.75
CA VAL A 367 -16.52 -12.71 -5.97
C VAL A 367 -17.72 -13.63 -6.20
N LYS A 368 -17.54 -14.64 -7.06
CA LYS A 368 -18.60 -15.57 -7.43
C LYS A 368 -19.12 -16.37 -6.24
N HIS A 369 -18.23 -16.79 -5.34
CA HIS A 369 -18.57 -17.67 -4.21
C HIS A 369 -18.67 -16.95 -2.86
N ALA A 370 -18.33 -15.65 -2.78
CA ALA A 370 -18.26 -14.87 -1.54
C ALA A 370 -19.44 -15.04 -0.57
N PRO A 371 -20.72 -15.08 -1.00
CA PRO A 371 -21.85 -15.24 -0.08
C PRO A 371 -21.85 -16.56 0.70
N TYR A 372 -21.18 -17.60 0.18
CA TYR A 372 -21.23 -18.97 0.69
C TYR A 372 -19.92 -19.43 1.35
N ILE A 373 -18.84 -18.66 1.20
CA ILE A 373 -17.54 -19.02 1.75
C ILE A 373 -17.59 -18.90 3.28
N GLU A 374 -17.41 -20.04 3.95
CA GLU A 374 -17.23 -20.16 5.40
C GLU A 374 -15.76 -20.17 5.79
N LYS A 375 -14.93 -20.82 4.96
CA LYS A 375 -13.49 -20.97 5.20
C LYS A 375 -12.69 -20.47 4.00
N LEU A 376 -11.71 -19.60 4.25
CA LEU A 376 -10.88 -19.02 3.21
C LEU A 376 -9.40 -19.12 3.56
N GLU A 377 -8.64 -19.89 2.80
CA GLU A 377 -7.17 -19.93 2.86
C GLU A 377 -6.57 -19.31 1.59
N LEU A 378 -5.94 -18.15 1.71
CA LEU A 378 -5.22 -17.49 0.62
C LEU A 378 -3.73 -17.38 0.94
N ARG A 379 -2.90 -17.66 -0.07
CA ARG A 379 -1.47 -17.35 -0.06
C ARG A 379 -1.08 -16.41 -1.19
N GLN A 380 -0.05 -15.59 -0.95
CA GLN A 380 0.40 -14.53 -1.87
C GLN A 380 -0.74 -13.54 -2.16
N VAL A 381 -1.32 -13.03 -1.08
CA VAL A 381 -2.54 -12.21 -1.07
C VAL A 381 -2.26 -10.83 -1.66
N HIS A 382 -3.20 -10.32 -2.44
CA HIS A 382 -3.18 -8.98 -3.04
C HIS A 382 -4.26 -8.10 -2.40
N GLN A 383 -4.14 -6.78 -2.55
CA GLN A 383 -5.10 -5.82 -1.97
C GLN A 383 -6.54 -6.07 -2.43
N SER A 384 -6.75 -6.43 -3.70
CA SER A 384 -8.07 -6.77 -4.25
C SER A 384 -8.75 -7.90 -3.49
N HIS A 385 -8.00 -8.93 -3.06
CA HIS A 385 -8.56 -10.04 -2.28
C HIS A 385 -9.03 -9.59 -0.90
N LEU A 386 -8.34 -8.63 -0.26
CA LEU A 386 -8.73 -8.09 1.05
C LEU A 386 -10.02 -7.28 0.96
N HIS A 387 -10.21 -6.49 -0.10
CA HIS A 387 -11.45 -5.73 -0.30
C HIS A 387 -12.68 -6.63 -0.45
N MET A 388 -12.49 -7.85 -0.95
CA MET A 388 -13.57 -8.82 -1.12
C MET A 388 -14.05 -9.46 0.19
N LEU A 389 -13.26 -9.41 1.27
CA LEU A 389 -13.64 -9.99 2.57
C LEU A 389 -14.91 -9.37 3.15
N GLY A 390 -15.19 -8.10 2.83
CA GLY A 390 -16.44 -7.43 3.23
C GLY A 390 -17.68 -8.07 2.63
N SER A 391 -17.57 -8.74 1.49
CA SER A 391 -18.71 -9.39 0.82
C SER A 391 -19.04 -10.79 1.38
N MET A 392 -18.22 -11.32 2.29
CA MET A 392 -18.34 -12.70 2.80
C MET A 392 -19.05 -12.73 4.16
N ARG A 393 -20.37 -12.85 4.14
CA ARG A 393 -21.19 -12.84 5.37
C ARG A 393 -21.07 -14.11 6.20
N MET A 394 -20.72 -15.23 5.56
CA MET A 394 -20.63 -16.54 6.21
C MET A 394 -19.22 -16.91 6.67
N LEU A 395 -18.23 -16.04 6.45
CA LEU A 395 -16.83 -16.32 6.74
C LEU A 395 -16.60 -16.50 8.25
N THR A 396 -16.28 -17.73 8.67
CA THR A 396 -15.96 -18.10 10.06
C THR A 396 -14.47 -18.28 10.28
N ASP A 397 -13.72 -18.71 9.26
CA ASP A 397 -12.30 -18.99 9.34
C ASP A 397 -11.54 -18.34 8.19
N LEU A 398 -10.59 -17.48 8.52
CA LEU A 398 -9.77 -16.74 7.57
C LEU A 398 -8.29 -17.03 7.80
N LYS A 399 -7.62 -17.51 6.75
CA LYS A 399 -6.18 -17.80 6.75
C LYS A 399 -5.49 -17.07 5.60
N LEU A 400 -4.67 -16.09 5.92
CA LEU A 400 -3.95 -15.26 4.97
C LEU A 400 -2.43 -15.39 5.17
N LEU A 401 -1.73 -15.78 4.11
CA LEU A 401 -0.30 -16.10 4.14
C LEU A 401 0.43 -15.32 3.07
N ASN A 402 1.46 -14.55 3.42
CA ASN A 402 2.30 -13.78 2.50
C ASN A 402 1.50 -12.71 1.73
N TYR A 403 1.92 -11.46 1.85
CA TYR A 403 1.32 -10.35 1.11
C TYR A 403 2.23 -9.95 -0.04
N VAL A 404 1.66 -9.64 -1.20
CA VAL A 404 2.38 -9.06 -2.34
C VAL A 404 1.80 -7.68 -2.64
N GLY A 405 2.59 -6.63 -2.42
CA GLY A 405 2.23 -5.25 -2.77
C GLY A 405 2.52 -4.22 -1.68
N LYS A 406 2.13 -2.96 -1.92
CA LYS A 406 2.10 -1.90 -0.90
C LYS A 406 0.77 -1.97 -0.14
N VAL A 407 0.80 -1.69 1.17
CA VAL A 407 -0.38 -1.77 2.04
C VAL A 407 -0.92 -0.39 2.34
N SER A 408 -2.17 -0.14 1.96
CA SER A 408 -3.03 0.87 2.58
C SER A 408 -4.45 0.34 2.55
N VAL A 409 -4.92 -0.27 3.65
CA VAL A 409 -6.27 -0.83 3.67
C VAL A 409 -7.06 -0.19 4.81
N GLY A 410 -7.98 0.71 4.45
CA GLY A 410 -9.10 1.04 5.32
C GLY A 410 -10.10 -0.11 5.23
N MET A 411 -9.95 -1.14 6.07
CA MET A 411 -10.93 -2.21 6.16
C MET A 411 -12.04 -1.80 7.14
N SER A 412 -13.28 -1.91 6.71
CA SER A 412 -14.45 -1.83 7.59
C SER A 412 -15.17 -3.17 7.48
N ALA A 413 -15.32 -3.88 8.60
CA ALA A 413 -16.14 -5.08 8.59
C ALA A 413 -17.59 -4.70 8.31
N GLN A 414 -18.25 -5.54 7.51
CA GLN A 414 -19.68 -5.41 7.33
C GLN A 414 -20.42 -5.90 8.58
N PRO A 415 -21.52 -5.23 8.97
CA PRO A 415 -22.39 -5.73 10.02
C PRO A 415 -22.83 -7.17 9.74
N GLY A 416 -22.65 -8.06 10.71
CA GLY A 416 -23.11 -9.45 10.62
C GLY A 416 -22.07 -10.49 10.18
N CYS A 417 -20.83 -10.10 9.84
CA CYS A 417 -19.75 -11.07 9.67
C CYS A 417 -19.37 -11.70 11.01
N VAL A 418 -19.32 -13.04 11.08
CA VAL A 418 -19.02 -13.80 12.31
C VAL A 418 -17.68 -14.52 12.17
N LEU A 419 -16.61 -13.76 11.95
CA LEU A 419 -15.27 -14.32 11.84
C LEU A 419 -14.79 -14.77 13.22
N ARG A 420 -14.63 -16.09 13.42
CA ARG A 420 -14.23 -16.70 14.70
C ARG A 420 -12.72 -16.94 14.77
N SER A 421 -12.13 -17.35 13.66
CA SER A 421 -10.72 -17.72 13.58
C SER A 421 -10.01 -16.87 12.54
N LEU A 422 -8.93 -16.22 12.96
CA LEU A 422 -8.09 -15.38 12.10
C LEU A 422 -6.64 -15.84 12.19
N PHE A 423 -6.13 -16.38 11.08
CA PHE A 423 -4.72 -16.73 10.91
C PHE A 423 -4.10 -15.79 9.89
N VAL A 424 -3.17 -14.94 10.30
CA VAL A 424 -2.59 -13.92 9.40
C VAL A 424 -1.07 -13.90 9.53
N LYS A 425 -0.39 -14.03 8.40
CA LYS A 425 1.06 -13.81 8.25
C LYS A 425 1.32 -12.75 7.19
N LEU A 426 0.85 -11.54 7.47
CA LEU A 426 0.96 -10.34 6.63
C LEU A 426 1.75 -9.24 7.37
N PRO A 427 2.08 -8.10 6.75
CA PRO A 427 2.68 -6.96 7.45
C PRO A 427 1.86 -6.54 8.68
N THR A 428 2.54 -6.16 9.77
CA THR A 428 1.94 -5.92 11.10
C THR A 428 0.76 -4.97 11.08
N ASN A 429 0.79 -3.91 10.26
CA ASN A 429 -0.34 -2.99 10.10
C ASN A 429 -1.59 -3.71 9.55
N VAL A 430 -1.47 -4.48 8.46
CA VAL A 430 -2.59 -5.25 7.89
C VAL A 430 -3.19 -6.21 8.90
N GLN A 431 -2.34 -6.86 9.70
CA GLN A 431 -2.80 -7.81 10.71
C GLN A 431 -3.69 -7.13 11.75
N PHE A 432 -3.30 -5.94 12.20
CA PHE A 432 -4.08 -5.16 13.15
C PHE A 432 -5.33 -4.55 12.52
N ASP A 433 -5.29 -4.10 11.27
CA ASP A 433 -6.46 -3.58 10.56
C ASP A 433 -7.53 -4.69 10.37
N LEU A 434 -7.09 -5.91 10.04
CA LEU A 434 -7.97 -7.09 9.98
C LEU A 434 -8.52 -7.46 11.34
N TRP A 435 -7.67 -7.47 12.38
CA TRP A 435 -8.14 -7.72 13.74
C TRP A 435 -9.19 -6.67 14.13
N GLU A 436 -8.93 -5.40 13.90
CA GLU A 436 -9.85 -4.31 14.25
C GLU A 436 -11.18 -4.39 13.51
N ALA A 437 -11.15 -4.71 12.22
CA ALA A 437 -12.36 -4.93 11.45
C ALA A 437 -13.23 -6.01 12.10
N TYR A 438 -12.66 -7.14 12.54
CA TYR A 438 -13.43 -8.28 13.04
C TYR A 438 -13.44 -8.44 14.56
N ALA A 439 -13.03 -7.41 15.32
CA ALA A 439 -12.78 -7.51 16.76
C ALA A 439 -13.99 -8.03 17.56
N SER A 440 -15.22 -7.67 17.17
CA SER A 440 -16.42 -8.09 17.88
C SER A 440 -16.71 -9.60 17.81
N SER A 441 -16.25 -10.31 16.78
CA SER A 441 -16.58 -11.73 16.55
C SER A 441 -15.43 -12.70 16.79
N LEU A 442 -14.18 -12.19 16.84
CA LEU A 442 -12.99 -13.03 16.91
C LEU A 442 -12.86 -13.76 18.24
N SER A 443 -12.58 -15.07 18.15
CA SER A 443 -12.27 -15.92 19.31
C SER A 443 -10.86 -16.50 19.29
N ASN A 444 -10.29 -16.73 18.10
CA ASN A 444 -8.96 -17.28 17.95
C ASN A 444 -8.16 -16.45 16.95
N ILE A 445 -6.97 -16.01 17.37
CA ILE A 445 -6.08 -15.23 16.53
C ILE A 445 -4.71 -15.90 16.49
N VAL A 446 -4.19 -16.10 15.28
CA VAL A 446 -2.80 -16.47 15.03
C VAL A 446 -2.19 -15.35 14.21
N MET A 447 -1.29 -14.58 14.80
CA MET A 447 -0.68 -13.43 14.15
C MET A 447 0.84 -13.59 14.06
N ARG A 448 1.43 -13.13 12.96
CA ARG A 448 2.88 -13.08 12.79
C ARG A 448 3.46 -11.95 13.63
N ILE A 449 4.50 -12.27 14.40
CA ILE A 449 5.33 -11.31 15.13
C ILE A 449 6.75 -11.33 14.59
N GLU A 450 7.33 -10.15 14.43
CA GLU A 450 8.76 -9.95 14.15
C GLU A 450 9.51 -9.76 15.48
N VAL A 451 10.68 -10.41 15.59
CA VAL A 451 11.45 -10.56 16.85
C VAL A 451 11.80 -9.20 17.47
N SER A 452 11.94 -8.15 16.66
CA SER A 452 12.36 -6.80 17.07
C SER A 452 11.23 -5.78 17.24
N SER A 453 9.95 -6.19 17.19
CA SER A 453 8.82 -5.24 17.22
C SER A 453 8.58 -4.63 18.62
N LEU A 454 9.43 -3.68 19.02
CA LEU A 454 9.14 -2.76 20.11
C LEU A 454 7.76 -2.13 19.88
N GLY A 455 6.94 -2.06 20.93
CA GLY A 455 5.60 -1.48 20.87
C GLY A 455 4.46 -2.42 20.45
N ILE A 456 4.72 -3.65 19.98
CA ILE A 456 3.62 -4.57 19.59
C ILE A 456 2.67 -4.85 20.76
N HIS A 457 3.20 -4.93 21.98
CA HIS A 457 2.44 -5.17 23.21
C HIS A 457 1.40 -4.06 23.46
N THR A 458 1.71 -2.80 23.14
CA THR A 458 0.79 -1.67 23.33
C THR A 458 -0.40 -1.75 22.37
N ARG A 459 -0.14 -2.10 21.09
CA ARG A 459 -1.21 -2.33 20.11
C ARG A 459 -2.03 -3.57 20.45
N VAL A 460 -1.39 -4.67 20.82
CA VAL A 460 -2.08 -5.90 21.25
C VAL A 460 -3.01 -5.62 22.42
N ARG A 461 -2.57 -4.86 23.43
CA ARG A 461 -3.43 -4.48 24.56
C ARG A 461 -4.69 -3.74 24.10
N ALA A 462 -4.53 -2.72 23.25
CA ALA A 462 -5.66 -1.95 22.71
C ALA A 462 -6.63 -2.83 21.90
N MET A 463 -6.10 -3.78 21.14
CA MET A 463 -6.90 -4.69 20.33
C MET A 463 -7.64 -5.74 21.14
N VAL A 464 -7.00 -6.30 22.16
CA VAL A 464 -7.63 -7.24 23.08
C VAL A 464 -8.79 -6.59 23.81
N ALA A 465 -8.66 -5.33 24.23
CA ALA A 465 -9.76 -4.57 24.83
C ALA A 465 -10.98 -4.40 23.89
N LYS A 466 -10.75 -4.37 22.56
CA LYS A 466 -11.81 -4.32 21.53
C LYS A 466 -12.39 -5.70 21.18
N THR A 467 -11.82 -6.79 21.71
CA THR A 467 -12.12 -8.16 21.29
C THR A 467 -12.65 -8.99 22.47
N PRO A 468 -13.89 -8.75 22.92
CA PRO A 468 -14.43 -9.34 24.15
C PRO A 468 -14.54 -10.87 24.10
N ASN A 469 -14.59 -11.45 22.90
CA ASN A 469 -14.76 -12.89 22.67
C ASN A 469 -13.43 -13.64 22.50
N LEU A 470 -12.29 -12.94 22.59
CA LEU A 470 -10.98 -13.56 22.38
C LEU A 470 -10.72 -14.64 23.44
N ARG A 471 -10.35 -15.84 22.99
CA ARG A 471 -9.99 -16.98 23.83
C ARG A 471 -8.53 -17.37 23.68
N THR A 472 -8.04 -17.33 22.44
CA THR A 472 -6.68 -17.78 22.12
C THR A 472 -5.96 -16.73 21.27
N LEU A 473 -4.74 -16.37 21.68
CA LEU A 473 -3.82 -15.53 20.93
C LEU A 473 -2.50 -16.28 20.73
N VAL A 474 -2.24 -16.72 19.50
CA VAL A 474 -1.01 -17.42 19.13
C VAL A 474 -0.09 -16.47 18.38
N LEU A 475 1.10 -16.30 18.93
CA LEU A 475 2.17 -15.51 18.34
C LEU A 475 3.00 -16.40 17.43
N SER A 476 2.82 -16.23 16.13
CA SER A 476 3.55 -16.98 15.11
C SER A 476 4.85 -16.28 14.76
N ARG A 477 5.96 -17.00 14.85
CA ARG A 477 7.28 -16.50 14.48
C ARG A 477 7.72 -17.09 13.15
N TYR A 478 8.44 -16.29 12.37
CA TYR A 478 8.87 -16.69 11.03
C TYR A 478 10.04 -17.67 11.06
N ASN A 479 11.04 -17.39 11.90
CA ASN A 479 12.28 -18.16 11.97
C ASN A 479 12.38 -18.87 13.32
N SER A 480 12.47 -20.20 13.29
CA SER A 480 12.72 -20.99 14.51
C SER A 480 14.15 -20.87 15.00
N ALA A 481 15.10 -20.49 14.14
CA ALA A 481 16.50 -20.31 14.53
C ALA A 481 16.73 -19.04 15.36
N GLU A 482 15.92 -17.99 15.14
CA GLU A 482 15.98 -16.73 15.91
C GLU A 482 15.15 -16.78 17.19
N HIS A 483 14.51 -17.92 17.47
CA HIS A 483 13.65 -18.07 18.63
C HIS A 483 14.45 -18.59 19.82
N THR A 484 14.80 -17.69 20.75
CA THR A 484 15.28 -18.11 22.07
C THR A 484 14.09 -18.37 23.00
N PRO A 485 14.00 -19.53 23.67
CA PRO A 485 12.92 -19.82 24.60
C PRO A 485 12.78 -18.77 25.72
N GLU A 486 13.90 -18.20 26.18
CA GLU A 486 13.93 -17.20 27.25
C GLU A 486 13.33 -15.84 26.84
N GLU A 487 13.71 -15.30 25.68
CA GLU A 487 13.12 -14.04 25.19
C GLU A 487 11.64 -14.24 24.84
N CYS A 488 11.30 -15.42 24.33
CA CYS A 488 9.91 -15.77 24.09
C CYS A 488 9.10 -15.80 25.39
N ALA A 489 9.62 -16.43 26.44
CA ALA A 489 8.97 -16.45 27.76
C ALA A 489 8.79 -15.04 28.33
N LYS A 490 9.82 -14.18 28.23
CA LYS A 490 9.73 -12.76 28.63
C LYS A 490 8.64 -12.02 27.85
N GLN A 491 8.61 -12.16 26.52
CA GLN A 491 7.61 -11.50 25.67
C GLN A 491 6.19 -12.01 25.94
N LEU A 492 6.02 -13.32 26.10
CA LEU A 492 4.73 -13.92 26.45
C LEU A 492 4.27 -13.47 27.83
N GLY A 493 5.18 -13.35 28.81
CA GLY A 493 4.89 -12.82 30.14
C GLY A 493 4.41 -11.36 30.09
N LEU A 494 5.08 -10.52 29.29
CA LEU A 494 4.67 -9.13 29.07
C LEU A 494 3.31 -9.03 28.38
N ILE A 495 3.03 -9.84 27.36
CA ILE A 495 1.72 -9.81 26.69
C ILE A 495 0.63 -10.34 27.62
N SER A 496 0.92 -11.41 28.35
CA SER A 496 -0.04 -12.02 29.29
C SER A 496 -0.37 -11.08 30.45
N SER A 497 0.58 -10.29 30.95
CA SER A 497 0.32 -9.32 32.03
C SER A 497 -0.53 -8.13 31.59
N LEU A 498 -0.60 -7.86 30.29
CA LEU A 498 -1.42 -6.77 29.72
C LEU A 498 -2.84 -7.21 29.35
N ILE A 499 -3.11 -8.51 29.35
CA ILE A 499 -4.36 -9.11 28.88
C ILE A 499 -5.16 -9.64 30.09
N HIS A 500 -6.48 -9.50 30.04
CA HIS A 500 -7.36 -9.98 31.12
C HIS A 500 -7.25 -11.51 31.35
N ASN A 501 -7.45 -11.91 32.61
CA ASN A 501 -7.44 -13.31 33.04
C ASN A 501 -8.46 -14.14 32.23
N GLY A 502 -7.97 -15.04 31.39
CA GLY A 502 -8.80 -15.98 30.61
C GLY A 502 -8.36 -16.19 29.16
N ILE A 503 -7.57 -15.27 28.58
CA ILE A 503 -7.04 -15.44 27.23
C ILE A 503 -5.76 -16.28 27.27
N LYS A 504 -5.74 -17.38 26.51
CA LYS A 504 -4.56 -18.22 26.36
C LYS A 504 -3.61 -17.60 25.34
N VAL A 505 -2.48 -17.07 25.81
CA VAL A 505 -1.41 -16.57 24.95
C VAL A 505 -0.35 -17.66 24.78
N SER A 506 0.04 -17.97 23.54
CA SER A 506 1.08 -18.97 23.27
C SER A 506 1.97 -18.59 22.08
N CYS A 507 3.15 -19.21 21.98
CA CYS A 507 4.03 -19.09 20.83
C CYS A 507 3.90 -20.32 19.94
N SER A 508 3.80 -20.14 18.61
CA SER A 508 3.64 -21.26 17.68
C SER A 508 4.82 -22.25 17.69
N ILE A 509 6.01 -21.79 18.05
CA ILE A 509 7.22 -22.64 18.12
C ILE A 509 7.27 -23.39 19.46
N CYS A 510 7.08 -22.69 20.59
CA CYS A 510 7.07 -23.33 21.92
C CYS A 510 5.98 -24.39 22.03
N ALA A 511 4.78 -24.09 21.49
CA ALA A 511 3.65 -25.01 21.54
C ALA A 511 3.90 -26.29 20.75
N ALA A 512 4.67 -26.23 19.66
CA ALA A 512 5.02 -27.41 18.87
C ALA A 512 6.02 -28.34 19.57
N ASN A 513 6.85 -27.77 20.46
CA ASN A 513 7.91 -28.50 21.17
C ASN A 513 7.49 -28.99 22.56
N THR A 514 6.26 -28.71 23.00
CA THR A 514 5.77 -29.20 24.28
C THR A 514 5.19 -30.61 24.03
N PRO A 515 5.81 -31.70 24.53
CA PRO A 515 5.21 -33.02 24.42
C PRO A 515 3.85 -33.01 25.13
N LEU A 516 2.82 -33.52 24.43
CA LEU A 516 1.46 -33.62 24.93
C LEU A 516 1.33 -34.53 26.15
#